data_AF-A0A2V8JU67-F1
#
_entry.id   AF-A0A2V8JU67-F1
#
_cell.length_a   1.000
_cell.length_b   1.000
_cell.length_c   1.000
_cell.angle_alpha   90.00
_cell.angle_beta   90.00
_cell.angle_gamma   90.00
#
_symmetry.space_group_name_H-M   'P 1'
#
loop_
_entity.id
_entity.type
_entity.pdbx_description
1 polymer ?
#
loop_
_entity_poly.entity_id
_entity_poly.type
_entity_poly.pdbx_seq_one_letter_code
_entity_poly.pdbx_strand_id
1 'polypeptide(L)'
;MRRRKSLLLLLGLILISPSKSTSRAEAQVQHFRHGRGVRRIQAVDVRLPVFNRSAADQFADMQKSGSEGASRIKLDFFPDVSLSVNLKHVETLKNNTLVWYGHVEGTLYGDAAFVLSGNALTGSVTRGDGKIYELRTAEDGTQW
;
A
#
# COMPACT_ATOMS: atom_id res chain seq x y z
N MET A 1 32.17 38.10 -63.02
CA MET A 1 31.81 36.72 -63.42
C MET A 1 32.47 35.79 -62.38
N ARG A 2 31.81 34.93 -61.61
CA ARG A 2 30.90 33.83 -61.97
C ARG A 2 30.17 33.39 -60.69
N ARG A 3 28.83 33.29 -60.77
CA ARG A 3 27.91 32.82 -59.72
C ARG A 3 28.06 31.30 -59.48
N ARG A 4 27.93 30.83 -58.22
CA ARG A 4 27.27 29.56 -57.80
C ARG A 4 26.90 29.71 -56.31
N LYS A 5 25.66 30.05 -55.94
CA LYS A 5 24.45 29.21 -55.74
C LYS A 5 24.61 28.08 -54.69
N SER A 6 24.07 28.37 -53.50
CA SER A 6 23.14 27.57 -52.69
C SER A 6 23.55 26.18 -52.18
N LEU A 7 23.52 26.02 -50.85
CA LEU A 7 22.65 25.03 -50.20
C LEU A 7 22.38 25.46 -48.74
N LEU A 8 21.12 25.75 -48.44
CA LEU A 8 20.59 25.93 -47.08
C LEU A 8 20.43 24.54 -46.45
N LEU A 9 21.02 24.32 -45.29
CA LEU A 9 20.72 23.18 -44.43
C LEU A 9 19.88 23.70 -43.25
N LEU A 10 18.57 23.45 -43.33
CA LEU A 10 17.63 23.63 -42.23
C LEU A 10 17.91 22.57 -41.16
N LEU A 11 18.50 22.97 -40.03
CA LEU A 11 18.47 22.15 -38.82
C LEU A 11 17.09 22.31 -38.16
N GLY A 12 16.21 21.35 -38.39
CA GLY A 12 15.01 21.19 -37.58
C GLY A 12 15.41 20.66 -36.20
N LEU A 13 15.43 21.54 -35.19
CA LEU A 13 15.52 21.12 -33.80
C LEU A 13 14.17 20.50 -33.42
N ILE A 14 14.09 19.17 -33.44
CA ILE A 14 12.98 18.43 -32.85
C ILE A 14 13.10 18.60 -31.33
N LEU A 15 12.22 19.43 -30.76
CA LEU A 15 11.93 19.44 -29.34
C LEU A 15 11.38 18.06 -28.97
N ILE A 16 12.25 17.15 -28.54
CA ILE A 16 11.83 15.94 -27.84
C ILE A 16 11.31 16.43 -26.48
N SER A 17 10.02 16.73 -26.45
CA SER A 17 9.29 16.95 -25.20
C SER A 17 9.49 15.69 -24.35
N PRO A 18 10.06 15.76 -23.14
CA PRO A 18 10.15 14.60 -22.28
C PRO A 18 8.72 14.20 -21.94
N SER A 19 8.21 13.16 -22.61
CA SER A 19 6.96 12.52 -22.24
C SER A 19 7.11 12.14 -20.77
N LYS A 20 6.35 12.81 -19.91
CA LYS A 20 6.27 12.48 -18.49
C LYS A 20 5.95 10.99 -18.40
N SER A 21 6.95 10.21 -18.03
CA SER A 21 6.81 8.80 -17.68
C SER A 21 6.03 8.77 -16.36
N THR A 22 4.72 8.96 -16.44
CA THR A 22 3.81 8.71 -15.33
C THR A 22 4.03 7.27 -14.92
N SER A 23 4.43 7.06 -13.67
CA SER A 23 4.64 5.70 -13.17
C SER A 23 3.34 4.91 -13.29
N ARG A 24 3.44 3.60 -13.49
CA ARG A 24 2.26 2.72 -13.63
C ARG A 24 1.30 2.84 -12.43
N ALA A 25 1.84 3.08 -11.24
CA ALA A 25 1.09 3.38 -10.02
C ALA A 25 0.28 4.69 -10.13
N GLU A 26 0.88 5.77 -10.66
CA GLU A 26 0.20 7.06 -10.84
C GLU A 26 -0.91 7.01 -11.90
N ALA A 27 -0.68 6.28 -13.00
CA ALA A 27 -1.70 6.09 -14.04
C ALA A 27 -2.94 5.38 -13.48
N GLN A 28 -2.73 4.45 -12.55
CA GLN A 28 -3.78 3.65 -11.94
C GLN A 28 -4.59 4.43 -10.90
N VAL A 29 -3.98 5.36 -10.15
CA VAL A 29 -4.68 6.26 -9.20
C VAL A 29 -5.74 7.13 -9.89
N GLN A 30 -5.51 7.55 -11.14
CA GLN A 30 -6.43 8.43 -11.86
C GLN A 30 -7.80 7.78 -12.15
N HIS A 31 -7.84 6.45 -12.33
CA HIS A 31 -9.06 5.72 -12.66
C HIS A 31 -10.12 5.76 -11.54
N PHE A 32 -9.70 5.87 -10.27
CA PHE A 32 -10.59 5.68 -9.11
C PHE A 32 -11.29 6.93 -8.57
N ARG A 33 -11.07 8.11 -9.15
CA ARG A 33 -11.61 9.38 -8.63
C ARG A 33 -13.12 9.60 -8.85
N HIS A 34 -13.86 8.65 -9.42
CA HIS A 34 -15.24 8.85 -9.91
C HIS A 34 -16.39 8.32 -9.02
N GLY A 35 -16.20 8.10 -7.71
CA GLY A 35 -17.25 7.62 -6.79
C GLY A 35 -17.75 8.68 -5.79
N ARG A 36 -19.04 8.62 -5.39
CA ARG A 36 -19.74 9.58 -4.47
C ARG A 36 -19.34 9.47 -2.98
N GLY A 37 -18.07 9.19 -2.70
CA GLY A 37 -17.44 9.32 -1.39
C GLY A 37 -16.02 9.84 -1.60
N VAL A 38 -15.48 10.62 -0.66
CA VAL A 38 -14.10 11.12 -0.77
C VAL A 38 -13.13 9.96 -0.57
N ARG A 39 -12.81 9.25 -1.66
CA ARG A 39 -11.82 8.17 -1.69
C ARG A 39 -10.46 8.76 -2.04
N ARG A 40 -9.51 8.63 -1.12
CA ARG A 40 -8.08 8.93 -1.36
C ARG A 40 -7.37 7.62 -1.67
N ILE A 41 -6.46 7.63 -2.63
CA ILE A 41 -5.60 6.49 -2.96
C ILE A 41 -4.19 7.02 -3.13
N GLN A 42 -3.24 6.34 -2.51
CA GLN A 42 -1.81 6.64 -2.60
C GLN A 42 -1.04 5.32 -2.61
N ALA A 43 0.01 5.25 -3.44
CA ALA A 43 0.99 4.18 -3.35
C ALA A 43 1.86 4.40 -2.11
N VAL A 44 1.99 3.37 -1.28
CA VAL A 44 2.80 3.39 -0.05
C VAL A 44 3.70 2.16 0.00
N ASP A 45 4.95 2.35 0.38
CA ASP A 45 5.87 1.24 0.63
C ASP A 45 5.56 0.65 2.00
N VAL A 46 4.87 -0.49 2.01
CA VAL A 46 4.61 -1.24 3.24
C VAL A 46 5.81 -2.14 3.52
N ARG A 47 6.34 -2.04 4.74
CA ARG A 47 7.27 -3.06 5.25
C ARG A 47 6.51 -4.35 5.53
N LEU A 48 6.44 -5.22 4.53
CA LEU A 48 5.88 -6.57 4.61
C LEU A 48 6.53 -7.56 5.60
N PRO A 49 7.77 -7.39 6.11
CA PRO A 49 8.39 -8.42 6.97
C PRO A 49 7.61 -8.77 8.24
N VAL A 50 6.67 -7.91 8.67
CA VAL A 50 5.87 -8.17 9.88
C VAL A 50 4.77 -9.20 9.65
N PHE A 51 4.32 -9.41 8.42
CA PHE A 51 3.14 -10.26 8.13
C PHE A 51 3.49 -11.68 7.68
N ASN A 52 4.77 -12.01 7.57
CA ASN A 52 5.21 -13.30 7.03
C ASN A 52 5.03 -14.47 8.02
N ARG A 53 5.27 -15.69 7.51
CA ARG A 53 5.15 -16.93 8.29
C ARG A 53 6.04 -16.96 9.53
N SER A 54 7.31 -16.56 9.37
CA SER A 54 8.26 -16.52 10.50
C SER A 54 7.78 -15.57 11.60
N ALA A 55 7.20 -14.43 11.26
CA ALA A 55 6.64 -13.49 12.22
C ALA A 55 5.41 -14.07 12.93
N ALA A 56 4.54 -14.80 12.20
CA ALA A 56 3.39 -15.48 12.78
C ALA A 56 3.81 -16.58 13.76
N ASP A 57 4.81 -17.38 13.41
CA ASP A 57 5.32 -18.44 14.28
C ASP A 57 5.96 -17.86 15.56
N GLN A 58 6.77 -16.80 15.43
CA GLN A 58 7.32 -16.06 16.58
C GLN A 58 6.23 -15.49 17.48
N PHE A 59 5.21 -14.88 16.89
CA PHE A 59 4.08 -14.32 17.64
C PHE A 59 3.31 -15.40 18.41
N ALA A 60 3.07 -16.55 17.78
CA ALA A 60 2.41 -17.69 18.42
C ALA A 60 3.24 -18.23 19.60
N ASP A 61 4.57 -18.28 19.48
CA ASP A 61 5.45 -18.74 20.56
C ASP A 61 5.52 -17.73 21.71
N MET A 62 5.52 -16.42 21.41
CA MET A 62 5.40 -15.38 22.43
C MET A 62 4.09 -15.51 23.22
N GLN A 63 2.96 -15.74 22.55
CA GLN A 63 1.68 -15.96 23.24
C GLN A 63 1.71 -17.18 24.17
N LYS A 64 2.28 -18.31 23.72
CA LYS A 64 2.41 -19.51 24.55
C LYS A 64 3.28 -19.26 25.80
N SER A 65 4.28 -18.37 25.70
CA SER A 65 5.17 -18.03 26.81
C SER A 65 4.53 -17.14 27.87
N GLY A 66 3.31 -16.63 27.66
CA GLY A 66 2.65 -15.67 28.55
C GLY A 66 3.23 -14.26 28.47
N SER A 67 4.16 -14.01 27.54
CA SER A 67 4.56 -12.65 27.18
C SER A 67 3.40 -12.00 26.41
N GLU A 68 3.00 -10.79 26.77
CA GLU A 68 2.07 -10.01 25.95
C GLU A 68 2.73 -9.73 24.59
N GLY A 69 2.49 -10.63 23.64
CA GLY A 69 3.04 -10.60 22.29
C GLY A 69 2.48 -9.48 21.44
N ALA A 70 2.20 -8.30 21.99
CA ALA A 70 1.73 -7.15 21.22
C ALA A 70 2.83 -6.67 20.29
N SER A 71 2.86 -7.21 19.06
CA SER A 71 3.70 -6.69 18.00
C SER A 71 3.06 -5.39 17.48
N ARG A 72 3.61 -4.26 17.90
CA ARG A 72 3.14 -2.93 17.50
C ARG A 72 3.65 -2.61 16.10
N ILE A 73 2.72 -2.33 15.18
CA ILE A 73 3.04 -1.89 13.82
C ILE A 73 2.60 -0.44 13.61
N LYS A 74 3.33 0.27 12.76
CA LYS A 74 2.98 1.61 12.31
C LYS A 74 2.59 1.57 10.84
N LEU A 75 1.47 2.20 10.50
CA LEU A 75 0.89 2.27 9.16
C LEU A 75 0.73 3.72 8.75
N ASP A 76 1.54 4.14 7.80
CA ASP A 76 1.52 5.49 7.23
C ASP A 76 0.70 5.46 5.92
N PHE A 77 -0.63 5.61 6.04
CA PHE A 77 -1.55 5.55 4.89
C PHE A 77 -1.45 6.79 3.99
N PHE A 78 -1.28 7.96 4.60
CA PHE A 78 -1.13 9.26 3.94
C PHE A 78 -0.20 10.15 4.75
N PRO A 79 0.35 11.25 4.20
CA PRO A 79 1.21 12.17 4.96
C PRO A 79 0.59 12.70 6.26
N ASP A 80 -0.74 12.84 6.29
CA ASP A 80 -1.55 13.29 7.41
C ASP A 80 -2.22 12.15 8.20
N VAL A 81 -2.02 10.89 7.78
CA VAL A 81 -2.66 9.73 8.39
C VAL A 81 -1.62 8.65 8.70
N SER A 82 -1.21 8.65 9.96
CA SER A 82 -0.38 7.60 10.56
C SER A 82 -1.16 6.92 11.69
N LEU A 83 -1.21 5.59 11.67
CA LEU A 83 -1.88 4.77 12.69
C LEU A 83 -0.91 3.77 13.29
N SER A 84 -1.03 3.55 14.60
CA SER A 84 -0.35 2.45 15.28
C SER A 84 -1.35 1.36 15.61
N VAL A 85 -1.02 0.12 15.28
CA VAL A 85 -1.85 -1.06 15.53
C VAL A 85 -1.09 -2.02 16.42
N ASN A 86 -1.69 -2.40 17.54
CA ASN A 86 -1.22 -3.48 18.38
C ASN A 86 -1.81 -4.79 17.88
N LEU A 87 -0.98 -5.65 17.29
CA LEU A 87 -1.40 -6.97 16.86
C LEU A 87 -1.69 -7.84 18.10
N LYS A 88 -2.85 -8.47 18.10
CA LYS A 88 -3.39 -9.23 19.25
C LYS A 88 -3.52 -10.71 18.95
N HIS A 89 -3.72 -11.07 17.69
CA HIS A 89 -4.02 -12.44 17.30
C HIS A 89 -3.59 -12.70 15.86
N VAL A 90 -3.20 -13.95 15.60
CA VAL A 90 -2.92 -14.43 14.24
C VAL A 90 -3.51 -15.81 14.05
N GLU A 91 -4.21 -15.99 12.93
CA GLU A 91 -4.78 -17.27 12.50
C GLU A 91 -4.06 -17.76 11.27
N THR A 92 -3.74 -19.06 11.25
CA THR A 92 -3.35 -19.75 10.01
C THR A 92 -4.57 -20.46 9.45
N LEU A 93 -4.98 -20.08 8.24
CA LEU A 93 -6.03 -20.74 7.49
C LEU A 93 -5.45 -21.77 6.52
N LYS A 94 -6.34 -22.47 5.79
CA LYS A 94 -5.95 -23.37 4.70
C LYS A 94 -5.08 -22.65 3.66
N ASN A 95 -4.21 -23.40 2.99
CA ASN A 95 -3.27 -22.89 1.97
C ASN A 95 -2.24 -21.87 2.51
N ASN A 96 -1.89 -21.96 3.81
CA ASN A 96 -0.90 -21.10 4.45
C ASN A 96 -1.25 -19.60 4.39
N THR A 97 -2.54 -19.28 4.33
CA THR A 97 -3.02 -17.90 4.46
C THR A 97 -2.97 -17.49 5.94
N LEU A 98 -2.45 -16.30 6.22
CA LEU A 98 -2.33 -15.76 7.57
C LEU A 98 -3.30 -14.61 7.73
N VAL A 99 -4.06 -14.60 8.82
CA VAL A 99 -4.94 -13.49 9.18
C VAL A 99 -4.50 -12.90 10.51
N TRP A 100 -4.10 -11.64 10.48
CA TRP A 100 -3.66 -10.88 11.64
C TRP A 100 -4.76 -9.94 12.10
N TYR A 101 -5.02 -9.93 13.39
CA TYR A 101 -5.98 -9.04 14.02
C TYR A 101 -5.28 -8.14 15.03
N GLY A 102 -5.71 -6.89 15.10
CA GLY A 102 -5.14 -5.93 16.02
C GLY A 102 -6.09 -4.80 16.35
N HIS A 103 -5.66 -3.98 17.30
CA HIS A 103 -6.40 -2.83 17.78
C HIS A 103 -5.63 -1.56 17.47
N VAL A 104 -6.35 -0.51 17.05
CA VAL A 104 -5.75 0.79 16.75
C VAL A 104 -5.55 1.57 18.05
N GLU A 105 -4.31 1.94 18.32
CA GLU A 105 -3.97 2.68 19.54
C GLU A 105 -4.66 4.03 19.64
N GLY A 106 -5.00 4.41 20.88
CA GLY A 106 -5.64 5.70 21.17
C GLY A 106 -7.11 5.78 20.75
N THR A 107 -7.73 4.65 20.42
CA THR A 107 -9.13 4.59 19.98
C THR A 107 -9.88 3.56 20.82
N LEU A 108 -11.15 3.80 21.12
CA LEU A 108 -11.95 2.84 21.89
C LEU A 108 -12.46 1.68 21.02
N TYR A 109 -12.77 1.96 19.75
CA TYR A 109 -13.42 1.04 18.80
C TYR A 109 -12.62 0.86 17.50
N GLY A 110 -11.34 1.21 17.49
CA GLY A 110 -10.53 1.06 16.30
C GLY A 110 -9.90 -0.32 16.24
N ASP A 111 -10.11 -1.01 15.13
CA ASP A 111 -9.63 -2.38 14.92
C ASP A 111 -9.01 -2.51 13.53
N ALA A 112 -8.17 -3.52 13.38
CA ALA A 112 -7.46 -3.81 12.15
C ALA A 112 -7.45 -5.30 11.87
N ALA A 113 -7.61 -5.65 10.59
CA ALA A 113 -7.46 -7.00 10.09
C ALA A 113 -6.57 -7.00 8.84
N PHE A 114 -5.61 -7.92 8.77
CA PHE A 114 -4.72 -8.09 7.63
C PHE A 114 -4.69 -9.55 7.20
N VAL A 115 -4.79 -9.81 5.91
CA VAL A 115 -4.72 -11.13 5.30
C VAL A 115 -3.49 -11.17 4.41
N LEU A 116 -2.56 -12.10 4.70
CA LEU A 116 -1.46 -12.45 3.81
C LEU A 116 -1.79 -13.78 3.14
N SER A 117 -1.88 -13.78 1.80
CA SER A 117 -2.04 -14.99 0.99
C SER A 117 -1.00 -14.99 -0.13
N GLY A 118 -0.09 -15.97 -0.13
CA GLY A 118 1.10 -15.92 -0.99
C GLY A 118 1.94 -14.67 -0.72
N ASN A 119 2.09 -13.81 -1.72
CA ASN A 119 2.79 -12.52 -1.62
C ASN A 119 1.84 -11.31 -1.55
N ALA A 120 0.53 -11.55 -1.51
CA ALA A 120 -0.50 -10.53 -1.46
C ALA A 120 -0.92 -10.25 -0.02
N LEU A 121 -0.78 -8.99 0.39
CA LEU A 121 -1.27 -8.47 1.66
C LEU A 121 -2.47 -7.57 1.39
N THR A 122 -3.59 -7.89 2.03
CA THR A 122 -4.81 -7.09 2.03
C THR A 122 -5.15 -6.75 3.46
N GLY A 123 -5.64 -5.55 3.76
CA GLY A 123 -6.04 -5.22 5.12
C GLY A 123 -7.01 -4.07 5.19
N SER A 124 -7.75 -4.03 6.29
CA SER A 124 -8.65 -2.94 6.65
C SER A 124 -8.34 -2.47 8.05
N VAL A 125 -8.41 -1.16 8.26
CA VAL A 125 -8.20 -0.50 9.53
C VAL A 125 -9.33 0.50 9.76
N THR A 126 -10.16 0.21 10.75
CA THR A 126 -11.20 1.12 11.22
C THR A 126 -10.62 1.96 12.33
N ARG A 127 -10.64 3.30 12.21
CA ARG A 127 -10.11 4.20 13.25
C ARG A 127 -11.07 4.39 14.43
N GLY A 128 -12.35 4.05 14.27
CA GLY A 128 -13.40 4.26 15.28
C GLY A 128 -14.09 5.63 15.21
N ASP A 129 -13.61 6.55 14.36
CA ASP A 129 -14.26 7.84 14.04
C ASP A 129 -15.09 7.78 12.74
N GLY A 130 -15.43 6.57 12.30
CA GLY A 130 -16.10 6.31 11.02
C GLY A 130 -15.18 6.28 9.80
N LYS A 131 -13.87 6.56 9.95
CA LYS A 131 -12.90 6.42 8.86
C LYS A 131 -12.37 5.00 8.78
N ILE A 132 -12.30 4.49 7.55
CA ILE A 132 -11.74 3.18 7.21
C ILE A 132 -10.59 3.39 6.23
N TYR A 133 -9.48 2.72 6.49
CA TYR A 133 -8.31 2.70 5.63
C TYR A 133 -8.06 1.29 5.15
N GLU A 134 -7.71 1.15 3.87
CA GLU A 134 -7.46 -0.14 3.26
C GLU A 134 -6.01 -0.20 2.77
N LEU A 135 -5.41 -1.38 2.90
CA LEU A 135 -4.09 -1.70 2.40
C LEU A 135 -4.20 -2.87 1.43
N ARG A 136 -3.55 -2.77 0.26
CA ARG A 136 -3.55 -3.84 -0.75
C ARG A 136 -2.21 -3.86 -1.48
N THR A 137 -1.57 -5.02 -1.60
CA THR A 137 -0.32 -5.20 -2.37
C THR A 137 -0.47 -6.08 -3.60
N ALA A 138 -1.62 -6.75 -3.77
CA ALA A 138 -1.90 -7.55 -4.95
C ALA A 138 -2.19 -6.68 -6.20
N GLU A 139 -1.80 -7.18 -7.37
CA GLU A 139 -2.04 -6.52 -8.68
C GLU A 139 -3.54 -6.32 -8.96
N ASP A 140 -4.40 -7.14 -8.34
CA ASP A 140 -5.85 -7.19 -8.48
C ASP A 140 -6.62 -6.39 -7.42
N GLY A 141 -5.93 -5.58 -6.60
CA GLY A 141 -6.53 -4.78 -5.52
C GLY A 141 -7.63 -3.78 -5.93
N THR A 142 -8.06 -3.83 -7.19
CA THR A 142 -9.03 -2.97 -7.87
C THR A 142 -10.25 -3.72 -8.41
N GLN A 143 -10.31 -5.05 -8.37
CA GLN A 143 -11.54 -5.79 -8.67
C GLN A 143 -12.38 -5.99 -7.41
N TRP A 144 -13.66 -5.62 -7.54
CA TRP A 144 -14.74 -5.84 -6.59
C TRP A 144 -15.86 -6.55 -7.35
#